data_AF-A0A526YGF3-F1
#
_entry.id   AF-A0A526YGF3-F1
#
_cell.length_a   1.000
_cell.length_b   1.000
_cell.length_c   1.000
_cell.angle_alpha   90.00
_cell.angle_beta   90.00
_cell.angle_gamma   90.00
#
_symmetry.space_group_name_H-M   'P 1'
#
loop_
_entity.id
_entity.type
_entity.pdbx_description
1 polymer ?
#
loop_
_entity_poly.entity_id
_entity_poly.type
_entity_poly.pdbx_seq_one_letter_code
_entity_poly.pdbx_strand_id
1 'polypeptide(L)'
;ALPIALAGKGVAMRTLVPGYPQIMDAFKKKKPVHHYPLLQGGKASVHAVQIAGLDLFVLDAPHLFDRPGGPYGNATGADWPDNWRRFAALSQVGGDIAGGAVSGYQPDIVHA
;
A
#
# COMPACT_ATOMS: atom_id res chain seq x y z
N ALA A 1 -6.60 -10.21 11.47
CA ALA A 1 -7.85 -10.67 12.12
C ALA A 1 -9.08 -9.90 11.63
N LEU A 2 -9.04 -8.56 11.52
CA LEU A 2 -10.22 -7.75 11.18
C LEU A 2 -10.82 -7.99 9.77
N PRO A 3 -10.05 -8.05 8.66
CA PRO A 3 -10.65 -8.17 7.32
C PRO A 3 -11.40 -9.49 7.10
N ILE A 4 -10.80 -10.60 7.55
CA ILE A 4 -11.40 -11.94 7.41
C ILE A 4 -12.66 -12.07 8.27
N ALA A 5 -12.66 -11.50 9.48
CA ALA A 5 -13.82 -11.52 10.36
C ALA A 5 -15.01 -10.70 9.81
N LEU A 6 -14.73 -9.58 9.15
CA LEU A 6 -15.74 -8.70 8.57
C LEU A 6 -16.31 -9.20 7.24
N ALA A 7 -15.55 -9.99 6.48
CA ALA A 7 -16.05 -10.65 5.27
C ALA A 7 -17.30 -11.50 5.54
N GLY A 8 -17.32 -12.24 6.66
CA GLY A 8 -18.49 -13.01 7.11
C GLY A 8 -19.70 -12.16 7.55
N LYS A 9 -19.57 -10.84 7.57
CA LYS A 9 -20.62 -9.87 7.88
C LYS A 9 -21.03 -9.03 6.65
N GLY A 10 -20.61 -9.44 5.45
CA GLY A 10 -20.95 -8.75 4.20
C GLY A 10 -20.14 -7.47 3.95
N VAL A 11 -19.08 -7.22 4.72
CA VAL A 11 -18.20 -6.07 4.52
C VAL A 11 -17.05 -6.48 3.61
N ALA A 12 -16.99 -5.88 2.43
CA ALA A 12 -15.84 -5.99 1.55
C ALA A 12 -14.73 -5.07 2.06
N MET A 13 -13.54 -5.62 2.33
CA MET A 13 -12.37 -4.85 2.72
C MET A 13 -11.25 -5.02 1.71
N ARG A 14 -10.54 -3.92 1.44
CA ARG A 14 -9.26 -3.94 0.74
C ARG A 14 -8.27 -3.08 1.52
N THR A 15 -7.13 -3.66 1.87
CA THR A 15 -6.11 -2.98 2.69
C THR A 15 -5.06 -2.36 1.79
N LEU A 16 -4.77 -1.06 1.96
CA LEU A 16 -3.62 -0.42 1.33
C LEU A 16 -2.38 -0.65 2.20
N VAL A 17 -1.30 -1.17 1.59
CA VAL A 17 -0.02 -1.41 2.27
C VAL A 17 1.15 -0.89 1.43
N PRO A 18 2.27 -0.50 2.06
CA PRO A 18 3.51 -0.24 1.34
C PRO A 18 4.04 -1.51 0.66
N GLY A 19 4.61 -1.35 -0.53
CA GLY A 19 5.31 -2.41 -1.25
C GLY A 19 6.69 -2.69 -0.69
N TYR A 20 6.76 -3.21 0.54
CA TYR A 20 8.02 -3.69 1.11
C TYR A 20 8.57 -4.88 0.31
N PRO A 21 9.90 -5.13 0.30
CA PRO A 21 10.50 -6.22 -0.47
C PRO A 21 9.77 -7.56 -0.29
N GLN A 22 9.49 -7.94 0.96
CA GLN A 22 8.78 -9.19 1.30
C GLN A 22 7.36 -9.28 0.72
N ILE A 23 6.66 -8.15 0.58
CA ILE A 23 5.33 -8.09 -0.04
C ILE A 23 5.48 -8.19 -1.56
N MET A 24 6.45 -7.48 -2.13
CA MET A 24 6.70 -7.46 -3.57
C MET A 24 7.16 -8.83 -4.09
N ASP A 25 7.89 -9.60 -3.29
CA ASP A 25 8.34 -10.96 -3.63
C ASP A 25 7.19 -11.96 -3.78
N ALA A 26 6.03 -11.69 -3.16
CA ALA A 26 4.83 -12.52 -3.29
C ALA A 26 4.08 -12.32 -4.63
N PHE A 27 4.49 -11.34 -5.44
CA PHE A 27 3.82 -11.05 -6.71
C PHE A 27 4.18 -12.05 -7.79
N LYS A 28 3.20 -12.86 -8.22
CA LYS A 28 3.35 -13.68 -9.43
C LYS A 28 3.30 -12.86 -10.72
N LYS A 29 2.54 -11.76 -10.72
CA LYS A 29 2.41 -10.83 -11.85
C LYS A 29 2.07 -9.43 -11.33
N LYS A 30 2.85 -8.43 -11.75
CA LYS A 30 2.57 -7.03 -11.45
C LYS A 30 1.63 -6.46 -12.50
N LYS A 31 0.38 -6.19 -12.13
CA LYS A 31 -0.58 -5.43 -12.96
C LYS A 31 -1.01 -4.17 -12.20
N PRO A 32 -0.41 -3.01 -12.50
CA PRO A 32 -0.79 -1.77 -11.83
C PRO A 32 -2.22 -1.37 -12.20
N VAL A 33 -2.97 -0.88 -11.21
CA VAL A 33 -4.32 -0.32 -11.35
C VAL A 33 -4.31 1.22 -11.34
N HIS A 34 -3.19 1.82 -10.90
CA HIS A 34 -2.97 3.27 -10.93
C HIS A 34 -1.47 3.56 -10.99
N HIS A 35 -1.09 4.70 -11.59
CA HIS A 35 0.31 5.13 -11.73
C HIS A 35 0.48 6.58 -11.30
N TYR A 36 1.57 6.85 -10.60
CA TYR A 36 2.02 8.19 -10.27
C TYR A 36 3.33 8.49 -11.01
N PRO A 37 3.37 9.52 -11.88
CA PRO A 37 4.61 9.95 -12.49
C PRO A 37 5.57 10.58 -11.48
N LEU A 38 5.03 11.17 -10.40
CA LEU A 38 5.78 11.82 -9.34
C LEU A 38 5.01 11.79 -8.00
N LEU A 39 5.20 10.74 -7.22
CA LEU A 39 4.70 10.63 -5.84
C LEU A 39 5.85 10.84 -4.86
N GLN A 40 5.79 11.94 -4.12
CA GLN A 40 6.80 12.29 -3.11
C GLN A 40 8.22 12.15 -3.66
N GLY A 41 8.47 12.66 -4.88
CA GLY A 41 9.79 12.74 -5.52
C GLY A 41 10.24 11.53 -6.35
N GLY A 42 9.38 10.55 -6.62
CA GLY A 42 9.71 9.44 -7.53
C GLY A 42 8.48 8.83 -8.18
N LYS A 43 8.68 7.97 -9.18
CA LYS A 43 7.60 7.22 -9.81
C LYS A 43 7.04 6.19 -8.83
N ALA A 44 5.74 5.95 -8.88
CA ALA A 44 5.09 4.90 -8.10
C ALA A 44 3.90 4.29 -8.84
N SER A 45 3.44 3.13 -8.39
CA SER A 45 2.21 2.50 -8.86
C SER A 45 1.44 1.83 -7.73
N VAL A 46 0.14 1.69 -7.91
CA VAL A 46 -0.71 0.88 -7.04
C VAL A 46 -1.04 -0.40 -7.76
N HIS A 47 -0.87 -1.55 -7.11
CA HIS A 47 -1.30 -2.84 -7.61
C HIS A 47 -2.47 -3.38 -6.79
N ALA A 48 -3.40 -4.05 -7.45
CA ALA A 48 -4.41 -4.87 -6.79
C ALA A 48 -3.97 -6.33 -6.81
N VAL A 49 -3.91 -6.97 -5.64
CA VAL A 49 -3.46 -8.36 -5.51
C VAL A 49 -4.21 -9.05 -4.39
N GLN A 50 -4.35 -10.37 -4.49
CA GLN A 50 -4.80 -11.20 -3.39
C GLN A 50 -3.63 -12.01 -2.86
N ILE A 51 -3.30 -11.85 -1.58
CA ILE A 51 -2.20 -12.56 -0.90
C ILE A 51 -2.75 -13.21 0.36
N ALA A 52 -2.57 -14.52 0.51
CA ALA A 52 -3.03 -15.29 1.68
C ALA A 52 -4.52 -15.05 2.04
N GLY A 53 -5.39 -14.90 1.03
CA GLY A 53 -6.82 -14.65 1.20
C GLY A 53 -7.18 -13.20 1.57
N LEU A 54 -6.22 -12.28 1.57
CA LEU A 54 -6.43 -10.86 1.77
C LEU A 54 -6.41 -10.11 0.43
N ASP A 55 -7.41 -9.29 0.22
CA ASP A 55 -7.45 -8.32 -0.88
C ASP A 55 -6.64 -7.08 -0.50
N LEU A 56 -5.60 -6.80 -1.28
CA LEU A 56 -4.64 -5.74 -1.02
C LEU A 56 -4.55 -4.75 -2.18
N PHE A 57 -4.42 -3.48 -1.83
CA PHE A 57 -3.69 -2.52 -2.65
C PHE A 57 -2.26 -2.42 -2.14
N VAL A 58 -1.29 -2.52 -3.04
CA VAL A 58 0.12 -2.40 -2.71
C VAL A 58 0.71 -1.19 -3.42
N LEU A 59 1.25 -0.26 -2.65
CA LEU A 59 1.97 0.91 -3.15
C LEU A 59 3.41 0.52 -3.50
N ASP A 60 3.67 0.25 -4.77
CA ASP A 60 5.02 0.06 -5.33
C ASP A 60 5.67 1.45 -5.53
N ALA A 61 6.47 1.87 -4.57
CA ALA A 61 7.26 3.10 -4.59
C ALA A 61 8.68 2.80 -4.08
N PRO A 62 9.56 2.22 -4.93
CA PRO A 62 10.86 1.70 -4.48
C PRO A 62 11.72 2.76 -3.79
N HIS A 63 11.68 4.01 -4.26
CA HIS A 63 12.39 5.14 -3.63
C HIS A 63 11.99 5.40 -2.17
N LEU A 64 10.83 4.92 -1.74
CA LEU A 64 10.32 5.06 -0.38
C LEU A 64 10.39 3.77 0.44
N PHE A 65 10.18 2.60 -0.17
CA PHE A 65 9.93 1.35 0.58
C PHE A 65 10.88 0.19 0.25
N ASP A 66 11.65 0.25 -0.83
CA ASP A 66 12.61 -0.81 -1.20
C ASP A 66 13.93 -0.62 -0.45
N ARG A 67 13.95 -1.03 0.83
CA ARG A 67 15.10 -0.84 1.72
C ARG A 67 15.28 -2.05 2.63
N PRO A 68 16.53 -2.44 2.96
CA PRO A 68 16.80 -3.44 3.98
C PRO A 68 16.49 -2.88 5.38
N GLY A 69 15.94 -3.70 6.26
CA GLY A 69 15.52 -3.30 7.61
C GLY A 69 14.01 -3.46 7.81
N GLY A 70 13.50 -2.80 8.84
CA GLY A 70 12.08 -2.84 9.18
C GLY A 70 11.26 -1.71 8.53
N PRO A 71 9.91 -1.80 8.63
CA PRO A 71 9.00 -0.78 8.13
C PRO A 71 9.32 0.65 8.62
N TYR A 72 9.85 0.78 9.83
CA TYR A 72 10.05 2.06 10.52
C TYR A 72 11.52 2.42 10.75
N GLY A 73 12.42 1.44 10.77
CA GLY A 73 13.82 1.66 11.10
C GLY A 73 14.78 0.76 10.33
N ASN A 74 16.03 1.18 10.33
CA ASN A 74 17.14 0.46 9.73
C ASN A 74 17.56 -0.77 10.56
N ALA A 75 18.57 -1.49 10.10
CA ALA A 75 19.10 -2.66 10.79
C ALA A 75 19.69 -2.37 12.19
N THR A 76 19.98 -1.10 12.52
CA THR A 76 20.49 -0.69 13.84
C THR A 76 19.38 -0.32 14.82
N GLY A 77 18.11 -0.40 14.40
CA GLY A 77 16.95 -0.01 15.21
C GLY A 77 16.69 1.50 15.24
N ALA A 78 17.42 2.29 14.45
CA ALA A 78 17.16 3.72 14.31
C ALA A 78 16.07 3.97 13.27
N ASP A 79 15.22 4.96 13.51
CA ASP A 79 14.18 5.35 12.56
C ASP A 79 14.77 5.82 11.23
N TRP A 80 14.03 5.59 10.15
CA TRP A 80 14.36 6.23 8.89
C TRP A 80 14.09 7.75 8.99
N PRO A 81 15.05 8.61 8.65
CA PRO A 81 14.90 10.07 8.79
C PRO A 81 13.79 10.66 7.91
N ASP A 82 13.33 9.90 6.91
CA ASP A 82 12.27 10.26 5.98
C ASP A 82 10.95 9.52 6.24
N ASN A 83 10.76 8.92 7.43
CA ASN A 83 9.50 8.26 7.80
C ASN A 83 8.27 9.16 7.56
N TRP A 84 8.36 10.44 7.91
CA TRP A 84 7.31 11.44 7.66
C TRP A 84 6.90 11.48 6.18
N ARG A 85 7.86 11.41 5.25
CA ARG A 85 7.62 11.45 3.80
C ARG A 85 7.05 10.14 3.30
N ARG A 86 7.55 9.03 3.82
CA ARG A 86 7.11 7.67 3.46
C ARG A 86 5.65 7.47 3.82
N PHE A 87 5.25 7.86 5.03
CA PHE A 87 3.87 7.72 5.47
C PHE A 87 2.95 8.84 4.94
N ALA A 88 3.46 10.04 4.64
CA ALA A 88 2.73 11.03 3.86
C ALA A 88 2.37 10.51 2.46
N ALA A 89 3.28 9.79 1.79
CA ALA A 89 2.98 9.14 0.51
C ALA A 89 1.85 8.11 0.64
N LEU A 90 1.90 7.28 1.69
CA LEU A 90 0.88 6.25 1.93
C LEU A 90 -0.50 6.87 2.19
N SER A 91 -0.56 7.92 3.02
CA SER A 91 -1.80 8.66 3.30
C SER A 91 -2.34 9.36 2.06
N GLN A 92 -1.48 9.99 1.25
CA GLN A 92 -1.87 10.61 -0.01
C GLN A 92 -2.51 9.58 -0.94
N VAL A 93 -1.87 8.42 -1.13
CA VAL A 93 -2.40 7.35 -1.99
C VAL A 93 -3.72 6.79 -1.43
N GLY A 94 -3.85 6.67 -0.10
CA GLY A 94 -5.11 6.28 0.53
C GLY A 94 -6.23 7.28 0.25
N GLY A 95 -5.95 8.57 0.36
CA GLY A 95 -6.88 9.65 0.01
C GLY A 95 -7.27 9.65 -1.47
N ASP A 96 -6.30 9.48 -2.37
CA ASP A 96 -6.53 9.44 -3.81
C ASP A 96 -7.40 8.23 -4.21
N ILE A 97 -7.15 7.05 -3.62
CA ILE A 97 -8.00 5.86 -3.82
C ILE A 97 -9.42 6.11 -3.32
N ALA A 98 -9.57 6.71 -2.14
CA ALA A 98 -10.89 7.07 -1.60
C ALA A 98 -11.60 8.13 -2.46
N GLY A 99 -10.84 8.99 -3.14
CA GLY A 99 -11.33 9.97 -4.12
C GLY A 99 -11.59 9.39 -5.52
N GLY A 100 -11.46 8.07 -5.73
CA GLY A 100 -11.81 7.42 -7.00
C GLY A 100 -10.65 7.26 -7.99
N ALA A 101 -9.40 7.41 -7.58
CA ALA A 101 -8.23 7.24 -8.45
C ALA A 101 -8.12 5.82 -9.07
N VAL A 102 -8.76 4.81 -8.47
CA VAL A 102 -8.82 3.44 -8.99
C VAL A 102 -10.22 3.18 -9.55
N SER A 103 -10.31 3.07 -10.88
CA SER A 103 -11.57 2.81 -11.57
C SER A 103 -12.24 1.52 -11.06
N GLY A 104 -13.55 1.61 -10.79
CA GLY A 104 -14.35 0.49 -10.30
C GLY A 104 -14.17 0.17 -8.81
N TYR A 105 -13.46 1.02 -8.06
CA TYR A 105 -13.35 0.91 -6.61
C TYR A 105 -13.67 2.25 -5.95
N GLN A 106 -14.70 2.26 -5.12
CA GLN A 106 -15.10 3.41 -4.30
C GLN A 106 -15.43 2.90 -2.90
N PRO A 107 -14.60 3.14 -1.89
CA PRO A 107 -14.92 2.73 -0.53
C PRO A 107 -15.99 3.62 0.08
N ASP A 108 -16.88 3.05 0.88
CA ASP A 108 -17.84 3.80 1.70
C ASP A 108 -17.16 4.47 2.91
N ILE A 109 -16.12 3.82 3.44
CA ILE A 109 -15.41 4.23 4.66
C ILE A 109 -13.91 3.98 4.47
N VAL A 110 -13.09 4.91 4.95
CA VAL A 110 -11.65 4.71 5.16
C VAL A 110 -11.39 4.45 6.65
N HIS A 111 -10.67 3.37 6.95
CA HIS A 111 -10.18 3.04 8.29
C HIS A 111 -8.66 3.12 8.26
N ALA A 112 -8.08 4.07 9.01
CA ALA A 112 -6.65 4.37 9.04
C ALA A 112 -6.08 4.34 10.46
#